data_AF-A0A7S3RSM4-F1
#
_entry.id   AF-A0A7S3RSM4-F1
#
_cell.length_a   1.000
_cell.length_b   1.000
_cell.length_c   1.000
_cell.angle_alpha   90.00
_cell.angle_beta   90.00
_cell.angle_gamma   90.00
#
_symmetry.space_group_name_H-M   'P 1'
#
loop_
_entity.id
_entity.type
_entity.pdbx_description
1 polymer ?
#
loop_
_entity_poly.entity_id
_entity_poly.type
_entity_poly.pdbx_seq_one_letter_code
_entity_poly.pdbx_strand_id
1 'polypeptide(L)'
;MSSVAGQSVAIGNLGKVGGNKVYAQMNQDKLQMFVERYLELSNELKYRKGESGAYMQLGELLTQKGDFDSSTKHFYRAMKIAEETEDADMKEQAKVNFGMANASMKWNQHVTNILQGIQ
;
A
#
# COMPACT_ATOMS: atom_id res chain seq x y z
N MET A 1 19.08 -22.96 -4.39
CA MET A 1 18.08 -22.55 -5.40
C MET A 1 16.71 -22.68 -4.76
N SER A 2 16.05 -21.56 -4.43
CA SER A 2 14.64 -21.59 -4.05
C SER A 2 13.81 -21.94 -5.29
N SER A 3 12.92 -22.93 -5.21
CA SER A 3 12.09 -23.32 -6.35
C SER A 3 11.06 -22.24 -6.64
N VAL A 4 10.76 -22.01 -7.92
CA VAL A 4 9.68 -21.10 -8.34
C VAL A 4 8.36 -21.46 -7.66
N ALA A 5 8.09 -22.76 -7.48
CA ALA A 5 6.93 -23.25 -6.73
C ALA A 5 6.92 -22.78 -5.26
N GLY A 6 8.07 -22.87 -4.57
CA GLY A 6 8.19 -22.39 -3.18
C GLY A 6 8.04 -20.88 -3.06
N GLN A 7 8.57 -20.12 -4.03
CA GLN A 7 8.44 -18.67 -4.08
C GLN A 7 6.98 -18.25 -4.35
N SER A 8 6.26 -18.91 -5.28
CA SER A 8 4.85 -18.65 -5.55
C SER A 8 3.96 -18.92 -4.34
N VAL A 9 4.21 -20.00 -3.60
CA VAL A 9 3.49 -20.30 -2.34
C VAL A 9 3.79 -19.24 -1.29
N ALA A 10 5.05 -18.81 -1.16
CA ALA A 10 5.42 -17.75 -0.23
C ALA A 10 4.75 -16.40 -0.58
N ILE A 11 4.73 -16.02 -1.86
CA ILE A 11 4.01 -14.83 -2.36
C ILE A 11 2.53 -14.89 -1.99
N GLY A 12 1.85 -16.00 -2.30
CA GLY A 12 0.42 -16.15 -2.01
C GLY A 12 0.09 -16.07 -0.52
N ASN A 13 0.95 -16.64 0.33
CA ASN A 13 0.78 -16.60 1.77
C ASN A 13 1.07 -15.21 2.36
N LEU A 14 2.17 -14.56 1.96
CA LEU A 14 2.52 -13.22 2.40
C LEU A 14 1.50 -12.18 1.95
N GLY A 15 1.03 -12.27 0.70
CA GLY A 15 -0.02 -11.39 0.17
C GLY A 15 -1.34 -11.51 0.94
N LYS A 16 -1.73 -12.74 1.33
CA LYS A 16 -2.92 -12.96 2.17
C LYS A 16 -2.75 -12.43 3.60
N VAL A 17 -1.58 -12.61 4.21
CA VAL A 17 -1.30 -12.10 5.56
C VAL A 17 -1.29 -10.58 5.57
N GLY A 18 -0.63 -9.98 4.58
CA GLY A 18 -0.64 -8.53 4.35
C GLY A 18 -2.06 -7.97 4.21
N GLY A 19 -2.90 -8.61 3.39
CA GLY A 19 -4.20 -8.06 3.02
C GLY A 19 -5.28 -8.28 4.08
N ASN A 20 -4.99 -8.99 5.17
CA ASN A 20 -6.01 -9.40 6.12
C ASN A 20 -6.18 -8.37 7.26
N LYS A 21 -7.37 -7.75 7.31
CA LYS A 21 -7.80 -6.85 8.40
C LYS A 21 -7.64 -7.45 9.80
N VAL A 22 -7.72 -8.77 9.94
CA VAL A 22 -7.55 -9.46 11.24
C VAL A 22 -6.11 -9.34 11.75
N TYR A 23 -5.10 -9.39 10.87
CA TYR A 23 -3.70 -9.17 11.26
C TYR A 23 -3.43 -7.69 11.61
N ALA A 24 -4.09 -6.76 10.91
CA ALA A 24 -4.01 -5.33 11.19
C ALA A 24 -4.47 -4.98 12.62
N GLN A 25 -5.42 -5.74 13.18
CA GLN A 25 -5.90 -5.55 14.55
C GLN A 25 -4.93 -6.08 15.62
N MET A 26 -4.01 -6.98 15.27
CA MET A 26 -3.11 -7.62 16.24
C MET A 26 -1.71 -6.98 16.30
N ASN A 27 -1.18 -6.45 15.18
CA ASN A 27 0.09 -5.70 15.17
C ASN A 27 0.36 -5.01 13.80
N GLN A 28 0.20 -3.68 13.71
CA GLN A 28 0.44 -2.93 12.45
C GLN A 28 1.90 -2.99 11.97
N ASP A 29 2.88 -3.05 12.86
CA ASP A 29 4.29 -3.07 12.46
C ASP A 29 4.70 -4.40 11.86
N LYS A 30 4.22 -5.52 12.44
CA LYS A 30 4.40 -6.84 11.81
C LYS A 30 3.73 -6.90 10.45
N LEU A 31 2.54 -6.30 10.32
CA LEU A 31 1.83 -6.26 9.05
C LEU A 31 2.64 -5.52 7.99
N GLN A 32 3.18 -4.34 8.34
CA GLN A 32 4.06 -3.58 7.47
C GLN A 32 5.27 -4.40 7.01
N MET A 33 5.96 -5.09 7.94
CA MET A 33 7.08 -5.98 7.60
C MET A 33 6.69 -7.09 6.60
N PHE A 34 5.52 -7.70 6.78
CA PHE A 34 5.05 -8.74 5.86
C PHE A 34 4.73 -8.18 4.47
N VAL A 35 4.10 -7.01 4.39
CA VAL A 35 3.78 -6.35 3.12
C VAL A 35 5.05 -5.87 2.41
N GLU A 36 6.04 -5.36 3.14
CA GLU A 36 7.35 -4.99 2.59
C GLU A 36 8.07 -6.22 2.01
N ARG A 37 8.07 -7.34 2.75
CA ARG A 37 8.65 -8.59 2.25
C ARG A 37 7.91 -9.15 1.03
N TYR A 38 6.58 -9.00 1.00
CA TYR A 38 5.76 -9.36 -0.15
C TYR A 38 6.09 -8.50 -1.39
N LEU A 39 6.31 -7.19 -1.19
CA LEU A 39 6.72 -6.27 -2.25
C LEU A 39 8.10 -6.65 -2.81
N GLU A 40 9.09 -6.90 -1.95
CA GLU A 40 10.42 -7.34 -2.35
C GLU A 40 10.37 -8.61 -3.19
N LEU A 41 9.66 -9.64 -2.71
CA LEU A 41 9.55 -10.90 -3.41
C LEU A 41 8.78 -10.75 -4.73
N SER A 42 7.73 -9.93 -4.76
CA SER A 42 7.00 -9.63 -6.00
C SER A 42 7.91 -8.97 -7.04
N ASN A 43 8.79 -8.06 -6.62
CA ASN A 43 9.78 -7.42 -7.48
C ASN A 43 10.83 -8.43 -7.99
N GLU A 44 11.42 -9.24 -7.10
CA GLU A 44 12.39 -10.30 -7.46
C GLU A 44 11.83 -11.24 -8.53
N LEU A 45 10.55 -11.59 -8.44
CA LEU A 45 9.87 -12.47 -9.38
C LEU A 45 9.20 -11.76 -10.55
N LYS A 46 9.35 -10.44 -10.66
CA LYS A 46 8.69 -9.59 -11.68
C LYS A 46 7.17 -9.75 -11.70
N TYR A 47 6.57 -10.04 -10.55
CA TYR A 47 5.14 -10.23 -10.37
C TYR A 47 4.44 -8.88 -10.14
N ARG A 48 4.22 -8.14 -11.24
CA ARG A 48 3.68 -6.77 -11.24
C ARG A 48 2.34 -6.64 -10.51
N LYS A 49 1.40 -7.57 -10.71
CA LYS A 49 0.11 -7.54 -9.98
C LYS A 49 0.30 -7.65 -8.47
N GLY A 50 1.28 -8.44 -8.03
CA GLY A 50 1.64 -8.54 -6.62
C GLY A 50 2.22 -7.26 -6.06
N GLU A 51 3.11 -6.60 -6.81
CA GLU A 51 3.63 -5.28 -6.43
C GLU A 51 2.51 -4.24 -6.27
N SER A 52 1.56 -4.20 -7.21
CA SER A 52 0.40 -3.31 -7.12
C SER A 52 -0.39 -3.54 -5.84
N GLY A 53 -0.70 -4.81 -5.52
CA GLY A 53 -1.41 -5.17 -4.29
C GLY A 53 -0.62 -4.86 -3.02
N ALA A 54 0.71 -4.96 -3.05
CA ALA A 54 1.57 -4.60 -1.93
C ALA A 54 1.58 -3.08 -1.68
N TYR A 55 1.75 -2.30 -2.74
CA TYR A 55 1.68 -0.84 -2.65
C TYR A 55 0.32 -0.35 -2.15
N MET A 56 -0.76 -1.00 -2.59
CA MET A 56 -2.10 -0.69 -2.10
C MET A 56 -2.20 -0.86 -0.57
N GLN A 57 -1.69 -1.97 -0.04
CA GLN A 57 -1.71 -2.23 1.40
C GLN A 57 -0.79 -1.32 2.21
N LEU A 58 0.40 -0.98 1.71
CA LEU A 58 1.27 0.02 2.36
C LEU A 58 0.59 1.39 2.45
N GLY A 59 -0.09 1.80 1.38
CA GLY A 59 -0.89 3.03 1.39
C GLY A 59 -1.98 3.01 2.46
N GLU A 60 -2.70 1.90 2.60
CA GLU A 60 -3.72 1.75 3.66
C GLU A 60 -3.13 1.82 5.07
N LEU A 61 -1.99 1.15 5.31
CA LEU A 61 -1.30 1.19 6.60
C LEU A 61 -0.85 2.59 6.97
N LEU A 62 -0.26 3.33 6.01
CA LEU A 62 0.20 4.70 6.23
C LEU A 62 -0.97 5.67 6.43
N THR A 63 -2.09 5.45 5.73
CA THR A 63 -3.33 6.19 5.96
C THR A 63 -3.83 6.00 7.40
N GLN A 64 -3.79 4.77 7.92
CA GLN A 64 -4.16 4.49 9.31
C GLN A 64 -3.19 5.14 10.33
N LYS A 65 -1.91 5.27 9.96
CA LYS A 65 -0.89 5.97 10.76
C LYS A 65 -0.97 7.51 10.64
N GLY A 66 -1.83 8.04 9.76
CA GLY A 66 -1.96 9.48 9.49
C GLY A 66 -0.86 10.05 8.58
N ASP A 67 0.05 9.23 8.06
CA ASP A 67 1.06 9.63 7.08
C ASP A 67 0.44 9.64 5.67
N PHE A 68 -0.32 10.70 5.40
CA PHE A 68 -1.05 10.86 4.15
C PHE A 68 -0.13 11.16 2.95
N ASP A 69 1.06 11.74 3.17
CA ASP A 69 2.03 12.03 2.10
C ASP A 69 2.62 10.73 1.55
N SER A 70 3.14 9.87 2.42
CA SER A 70 3.68 8.56 2.01
C SER A 70 2.56 7.67 1.44
N SER A 71 1.39 7.66 2.09
CA SER A 71 0.22 6.92 1.61
C SER A 71 -0.15 7.27 0.16
N THR A 72 -0.21 8.56 -0.16
CA THR A 72 -0.57 9.05 -1.50
C THR A 72 0.42 8.54 -2.56
N LYS A 73 1.71 8.50 -2.24
CA LYS A 73 2.76 7.98 -3.15
C LYS A 73 2.56 6.48 -3.42
N HIS A 74 2.20 5.70 -2.41
CA HIS A 74 1.96 4.27 -2.57
C HIS A 74 0.70 3.97 -3.38
N PHE A 75 -0.42 4.67 -3.13
CA PHE A 75 -1.62 4.52 -3.97
C PHE A 75 -1.38 4.91 -5.42
N TYR A 76 -0.59 5.97 -5.66
CA TYR A 76 -0.21 6.35 -7.02
C TYR A 76 0.61 5.26 -7.72
N ARG A 77 1.57 4.65 -7.02
CA ARG A 77 2.34 3.51 -7.54
C ARG A 77 1.44 2.31 -7.86
N ALA A 78 0.55 1.93 -6.94
CA ALA A 78 -0.41 0.85 -7.18
C ALA A 78 -1.27 1.13 -8.42
N MET A 79 -1.83 2.33 -8.55
CA MET A 79 -2.63 2.74 -9.70
C MET A 79 -1.86 2.64 -11.02
N LYS A 80 -0.59 3.05 -11.04
CA LYS A 80 0.25 3.00 -12.25
C LYS A 80 0.57 1.56 -12.66
N ILE A 81 0.86 0.69 -11.72
CA ILE A 81 1.10 -0.72 -12.02
C ILE A 81 -0.19 -1.42 -12.46
N ALA A 82 -1.33 -1.12 -11.81
CA ALA A 82 -2.63 -1.62 -12.22
C ALA A 82 -2.95 -1.23 -13.66
N GLU A 83 -2.65 0.02 -14.05
CA GLU A 83 -2.74 0.49 -15.43
C GLU A 83 -1.82 -0.27 -16.39
N GLU A 84 -0.56 -0.53 -16.02
CA GLU A 84 0.38 -1.35 -16.81
C GLU A 84 -0.08 -2.81 -16.98
N THR A 85 -0.76 -3.36 -15.97
CA THR A 85 -1.21 -4.77 -15.96
C THR A 85 -2.66 -4.98 -16.40
N GLU A 86 -3.31 -3.92 -16.87
CA GLU A 86 -4.73 -3.89 -17.29
C GLU A 86 -5.69 -4.40 -16.20
N ASP A 87 -5.37 -4.12 -14.94
CA ASP A 87 -6.19 -4.47 -13.77
C ASP A 87 -7.13 -3.31 -13.41
N ALA A 88 -8.32 -3.31 -14.01
CA ALA A 88 -9.28 -2.21 -13.88
C ALA A 88 -9.77 -2.01 -12.44
N ASP A 89 -10.06 -3.11 -11.73
CA ASP A 89 -10.58 -3.09 -10.37
C ASP A 89 -9.54 -2.49 -9.40
N MET A 90 -8.29 -2.97 -9.49
CA MET A 90 -7.19 -2.43 -8.69
C MET A 90 -6.91 -0.96 -9.02
N LYS A 91 -6.99 -0.57 -10.31
CA LYS A 91 -6.80 0.81 -10.73
C LYS A 91 -7.86 1.74 -10.14
N GLU A 92 -9.13 1.33 -10.17
CA GLU A 92 -10.23 2.12 -9.59
C GLU A 92 -10.07 2.25 -8.08
N GLN A 93 -9.80 1.13 -7.38
CA GLN A 93 -9.60 1.12 -5.94
C GLN A 93 -8.43 2.01 -5.53
N ALA A 94 -7.28 1.91 -6.20
CA ALA A 94 -6.12 2.74 -5.92
C ALA A 94 -6.40 4.23 -6.19
N LYS A 95 -7.16 4.55 -7.24
CA LYS A 95 -7.56 5.93 -7.56
C LYS A 95 -8.45 6.55 -6.50
N VAL A 96 -9.44 5.81 -5.98
CA VAL A 96 -10.32 6.27 -4.90
C VAL A 96 -9.49 6.56 -3.64
N ASN A 97 -8.62 5.62 -3.25
CA ASN A 97 -7.79 5.77 -2.06
C ASN A 97 -6.74 6.89 -2.20
N PHE A 98 -6.14 7.06 -3.38
CA PHE A 98 -5.30 8.20 -3.70
C PHE A 98 -6.04 9.52 -3.48
N GLY A 99 -7.27 9.63 -3.98
CA GLY A 99 -8.11 10.82 -3.81
C GLY A 99 -8.38 11.15 -2.34
N MET A 100 -8.75 10.13 -1.55
CA MET A 100 -9.00 10.29 -0.11
C MET A 100 -7.73 10.70 0.65
N ALA A 101 -6.61 10.01 0.44
CA ALA A 101 -5.35 10.32 1.12
C ALA A 101 -4.86 11.73 0.77
N ASN A 102 -4.92 12.12 -0.50
CA ASN A 102 -4.52 13.46 -0.94
C ASN A 102 -5.41 14.57 -0.38
N ALA A 103 -6.72 14.32 -0.25
CA ALA A 103 -7.64 15.26 0.41
C ALA A 103 -7.28 15.44 1.90
N SER A 104 -7.07 14.32 2.62
CA SER A 104 -6.66 14.35 4.03
C SER A 104 -5.30 15.04 4.24
N MET A 105 -4.34 14.81 3.35
CA MET A 105 -3.04 15.47 3.37
C MET A 105 -3.18 17.00 3.27
N LYS A 106 -3.95 17.48 2.28
CA LYS A 106 -4.17 18.92 2.07
C LYS A 106 -4.93 19.55 3.23
N TRP A 107 -5.92 18.85 3.77
CA TRP A 107 -6.67 19.30 4.94
C TRP A 107 -5.74 19.45 6.15
N ASN A 108 -4.94 18.43 6.46
CA ASN A 108 -3.97 18.49 7.56
C ASN A 108 -3.00 19.66 7.41
N GLN A 109 -2.43 19.83 6.22
CA GLN A 109 -1.52 20.96 5.95
C GLN A 109 -2.21 22.31 6.16
N HIS A 110 -3.45 22.46 5.70
CA HIS A 110 -4.21 23.68 5.89
C HIS A 110 -4.46 23.98 7.37
N VAL A 111 -4.88 22.98 8.15
CA VAL A 111 -5.10 23.13 9.60
C VAL A 111 -3.80 23.48 10.32
N THR A 112 -2.69 22.81 10.01
CA THR A 112 -1.38 23.11 10.59
C THR A 112 -0.95 24.55 10.30
N ASN A 113 -1.14 25.04 9.08
CA ASN A 113 -0.82 26.42 8.72
C ASN A 113 -1.63 27.45 9.51
N ILE A 114 -2.93 27.19 9.72
CA ILE A 114 -3.78 28.06 10.56
C ILE A 114 -3.24 28.09 11.99
N LEU A 115 -2.92 26.92 12.56
CA LEU A 115 -2.43 26.83 13.94
C LEU A 115 -1.09 27.55 14.14
N GLN A 116 -0.19 27.48 13.16
CA GLN A 116 1.09 28.20 13.19
C GLN A 116 0.89 29.73 13.11
N GLY A 117 -0.14 30.20 12.41
CA GLY A 117 -0.44 31.63 12.29
C GLY A 117 -1.11 32.26 13.52
N ILE A 118 -1.45 31.46 14.54
CA ILE A 118 -2.08 31.92 15.79
C ILE A 118 -1.05 32.04 16.94
N GLN A 119 0.18 31.55 16.75
CA GLN A 119 1.31 31.71 17.68
C GLN A 119 2.11 32.98 17.38
#